data_AF-A0A933VKH1-F1
#
_entry.id   AF-A0A933VKH1-F1
#
_cell.length_a   1.000
_cell.length_b   1.000
_cell.length_c   1.000
_cell.angle_alpha   90.00
_cell.angle_beta   90.00
_cell.angle_gamma   90.00
#
_symmetry.space_group_name_H-M   'P 1'
#
loop_
_entity.id
_entity.type
_entity.pdbx_description
1 polymer ?
#
loop_
_entity_poly.entity_id
_entity_poly.type
_entity_poly.pdbx_seq_one_letter_code
_entity_poly.pdbx_strand_id
1 'polypeptide(L)'
;MKWVTRERPKIDRIACPWLVTRFIDDVPEFLYVPASDVMRVAAETGALPYDVPGVELGHHGDQCSFDAFIAKYELKDAALNKLALIVRAADCAAPQLAKEAAGLLAISKGLSLSFVDDHEMLAHGMVIYDALYAWCADTL
;
A
#
# COMPACT_ATOMS: atom_id res chain seq x y z
N MET A 1 -11.68 -6.79 -8.74
CA MET A 1 -11.99 -7.24 -7.36
C MET A 1 -12.24 -6.04 -6.47
N LYS A 2 -12.95 -6.22 -5.34
CA LYS A 2 -13.12 -5.17 -4.33
C LYS A 2 -12.13 -5.35 -3.18
N TRP A 3 -11.60 -4.25 -2.69
CA TRP A 3 -10.57 -4.21 -1.65
C TRP A 3 -11.00 -3.19 -0.60
N VAL A 4 -10.83 -3.48 0.68
CA VAL A 4 -11.26 -2.57 1.74
C VAL A 4 -10.18 -2.37 2.78
N THR A 5 -9.98 -1.12 3.18
CA THR A 5 -9.11 -0.75 4.29
C THR A 5 -9.63 0.50 5.00
N ARG A 6 -8.87 0.96 5.99
CA ARG A 6 -9.20 2.13 6.79
C ARG A 6 -9.03 3.41 5.98
N GLU A 7 -9.92 4.37 6.18
CA GLU A 7 -9.84 5.74 5.65
C GLU A 7 -8.58 6.49 6.08
N ARG A 8 -8.28 7.59 5.40
CA ARG A 8 -7.04 8.37 5.57
C ARG A 8 -5.79 7.51 5.32
N PRO A 9 -5.66 6.89 4.14
CA PRO A 9 -4.57 5.97 3.85
C PRO A 9 -3.21 6.66 3.84
N LYS A 10 -2.18 5.90 4.21
CA LYS A 10 -0.77 6.32 4.21
C LYS A 10 0.05 5.10 3.83
N ILE A 11 1.21 5.34 3.22
CA ILE A 11 2.23 4.34 2.86
C ILE A 11 1.59 3.04 2.36
N ASP A 12 1.45 2.00 3.17
CA ASP A 12 0.91 0.69 2.76
C ASP A 12 -0.49 0.75 2.18
N ARG A 13 -1.36 1.60 2.71
CA ARG A 13 -2.73 1.77 2.21
C ARG A 13 -2.84 2.54 0.90
N ILE A 14 -1.70 2.98 0.36
CA ILE A 14 -1.54 3.57 -0.97
C ILE A 14 -0.67 2.65 -1.85
N ALA A 15 0.42 2.11 -1.29
CA ALA A 15 1.32 1.18 -1.97
C ALA A 15 0.60 -0.09 -2.43
N CYS A 16 -0.21 -0.70 -1.56
CA CYS A 16 -0.94 -1.92 -1.89
C CYS A 16 -1.96 -1.69 -3.02
N PRO A 17 -2.80 -0.63 -3.01
CA PRO A 17 -3.60 -0.28 -4.17
C PRO A 17 -2.83 -0.09 -5.47
N TRP A 18 -1.66 0.57 -5.41
CA TRP A 18 -0.81 0.73 -6.60
C TRP A 18 -0.34 -0.64 -7.12
N LEU A 19 0.16 -1.51 -6.24
CA LEU A 19 0.60 -2.86 -6.58
C LEU A 19 -0.53 -3.68 -7.19
N VAL A 20 -1.71 -3.63 -6.56
CA VAL A 20 -2.91 -4.31 -7.05
C VAL A 20 -3.26 -3.85 -8.47
N THR A 21 -3.31 -2.54 -8.70
CA THR A 21 -3.68 -1.94 -9.99
C THR A 21 -2.66 -2.22 -11.10
N ARG A 22 -1.39 -2.48 -10.75
CA ARG A 22 -0.31 -2.69 -11.73
C ARG A 22 0.01 -4.15 -12.00
N PHE A 23 -0.24 -5.05 -11.05
CA PHE A 23 0.26 -6.44 -11.11
C PHE A 23 -0.79 -7.52 -10.81
N ILE A 24 -1.96 -7.19 -10.25
CA ILE A 24 -2.89 -8.21 -9.72
C ILE A 24 -4.26 -8.12 -10.38
N ASP A 25 -4.78 -6.90 -10.58
CA ASP A 25 -6.15 -6.66 -10.99
C ASP A 25 -6.22 -5.40 -11.84
N ASP A 26 -6.68 -5.54 -13.10
CA ASP A 26 -6.76 -4.45 -14.06
C ASP A 26 -7.91 -3.47 -13.77
N VAL A 27 -8.90 -3.90 -12.97
CA VAL A 27 -10.09 -3.11 -12.63
C VAL A 27 -10.43 -3.21 -11.12
N PRO A 28 -9.51 -2.80 -10.23
CA PRO A 28 -9.74 -2.89 -8.80
C PRO A 28 -10.65 -1.76 -8.32
N GLU A 29 -11.50 -2.07 -7.35
CA GLU A 29 -12.29 -1.10 -6.62
C GLU A 29 -11.80 -1.06 -5.17
N PHE A 30 -11.40 0.12 -4.70
CA PHE A 30 -10.92 0.31 -3.33
C PHE A 30 -12.00 0.99 -2.49
N LEU A 31 -12.22 0.50 -1.28
CA LEU A 31 -13.16 1.03 -0.31
C LEU A 31 -12.36 1.53 0.89
N TYR A 32 -12.48 2.83 1.17
CA TYR A 32 -11.92 3.47 2.35
C TYR A 32 -13.03 3.76 3.34
N VAL A 33 -12.96 3.15 4.52
CA VAL A 33 -14.03 3.22 5.53
C VAL A 33 -13.45 3.47 6.93
N PRO A 34 -14.27 3.92 7.90
CA PRO A 34 -13.82 4.00 9.29
C PRO A 34 -13.24 2.68 9.78
N ALA A 35 -12.25 2.75 10.67
CA ALA A 35 -11.51 1.56 11.07
C ALA A 35 -12.38 0.47 11.71
N SER A 36 -13.45 0.86 12.41
CA SER A 36 -14.44 -0.04 13.00
C SER A 36 -15.31 -0.75 11.97
N ASP A 37 -15.40 -0.24 10.75
CA ASP A 37 -16.31 -0.73 9.71
C ASP A 37 -15.66 -1.68 8.70
N VAL A 38 -14.33 -1.76 8.65
CA VAL A 38 -13.61 -2.54 7.62
C VAL A 38 -14.12 -3.97 7.51
N MET A 39 -14.22 -4.69 8.63
CA MET A 39 -14.65 -6.09 8.61
C MET A 39 -16.13 -6.26 8.29
N ARG A 40 -16.97 -5.32 8.72
CA ARG A 40 -18.40 -5.33 8.39
C ARG A 40 -18.60 -5.10 6.88
N VAL A 41 -17.95 -4.09 6.33
CA VAL A 41 -18.01 -3.77 4.89
C VAL A 41 -17.41 -4.89 4.05
N ALA A 42 -16.31 -5.52 4.49
CA ALA A 42 -15.76 -6.70 3.84
C ALA A 42 -16.81 -7.82 3.72
N ALA A 43 -17.51 -8.14 4.81
CA ALA A 43 -18.54 -9.17 4.83
C ALA A 43 -19.77 -8.82 3.97
N GLU A 44 -20.20 -7.56 3.97
CA GLU A 44 -21.37 -7.09 3.21
C GLU A 44 -21.12 -7.00 1.70
N THR A 45 -19.90 -6.63 1.29
CA THR A 45 -19.57 -6.32 -0.11
C THR A 45 -18.75 -7.42 -0.80
N GLY A 46 -18.23 -8.38 -0.04
CA GLY A 46 -17.24 -9.34 -0.52
C GLY A 46 -15.86 -8.74 -0.78
N ALA A 47 -15.60 -7.50 -0.32
CA ALA A 47 -14.30 -6.87 -0.46
C ALA A 47 -13.23 -7.58 0.39
N LEU A 48 -12.03 -7.72 -0.17
CA LEU A 48 -10.88 -8.29 0.52
C LEU A 48 -10.27 -7.26 1.47
N PRO A 49 -10.27 -7.49 2.80
CA PRO A 49 -9.67 -6.57 3.74
C PRO A 49 -8.14 -6.67 3.69
N TYR A 50 -7.47 -5.52 3.75
CA TYR A 50 -6.02 -5.43 3.78
C TYR A 50 -5.54 -4.29 4.69
N ASP A 51 -4.30 -4.36 5.14
CA ASP A 51 -3.68 -3.39 6.07
C ASP A 51 -4.50 -3.11 7.34
N VAL A 52 -5.06 -4.19 7.90
CA VAL A 52 -5.75 -4.19 9.19
C VAL A 52 -5.31 -5.37 10.04
N PRO A 53 -5.45 -5.31 11.38
CA PRO A 53 -5.01 -6.40 12.24
C PRO A 53 -5.71 -7.74 11.93
N GLY A 54 -4.93 -8.81 11.85
CA GLY A 54 -5.44 -10.19 11.80
C GLY A 54 -5.94 -10.67 10.44
N VAL A 55 -5.74 -9.92 9.36
CA VAL A 55 -6.09 -10.36 8.00
C VAL A 55 -4.87 -10.92 7.27
N GLU A 56 -5.11 -11.79 6.28
CA GLU A 56 -4.06 -12.42 5.47
C GLU A 56 -3.18 -11.38 4.76
N LEU A 57 -3.77 -10.29 4.26
CA LEU A 57 -3.09 -9.19 3.58
C LEU A 57 -2.81 -8.03 4.53
N GLY A 58 -2.34 -8.35 5.73
CA GLY A 58 -1.88 -7.40 6.76
C GLY A 58 -0.38 -7.55 7.05
N HIS A 59 0.06 -6.96 8.16
CA HIS A 59 1.43 -7.08 8.65
C HIS A 59 1.69 -8.46 9.27
N HIS A 60 2.86 -9.03 8.99
CA HIS A 60 3.29 -10.34 9.53
C HIS A 60 4.73 -10.27 10.05
N GLY A 61 4.90 -10.28 11.37
CA GLY A 61 6.22 -10.08 11.99
C GLY A 61 6.79 -8.72 11.60
N ASP A 62 7.98 -8.72 11.00
CA ASP A 62 8.65 -7.48 10.55
C ASP A 62 8.22 -7.04 9.13
N GLN A 63 7.35 -7.80 8.46
CA GLN A 63 6.87 -7.52 7.11
C GLN A 63 5.58 -6.70 7.12
N CYS A 64 5.46 -5.79 6.16
CA CYS A 64 4.30 -4.94 5.96
C CYS A 64 3.26 -5.60 5.04
N SER A 65 2.10 -4.99 4.86
CA SER A 65 1.04 -5.50 3.98
C SER A 65 1.54 -5.63 2.53
N PHE A 66 2.37 -4.69 2.05
CA PHE A 66 2.93 -4.76 0.70
C PHE A 66 3.74 -6.05 0.45
N ASP A 67 4.49 -6.50 1.45
CA ASP A 67 5.21 -7.78 1.41
C ASP A 67 4.25 -8.97 1.34
N ALA A 68 3.14 -8.92 2.10
CA ALA A 68 2.12 -9.96 2.08
C ALA A 68 1.47 -10.11 0.70
N PHE A 69 1.23 -9.00 -0.01
CA PHE A 69 0.75 -9.05 -1.39
C PHE A 69 1.76 -9.68 -2.34
N ILE A 70 3.03 -9.28 -2.28
CA ILE A 70 4.08 -9.88 -3.14
C ILE A 70 4.15 -11.40 -2.92
N ALA A 71 4.12 -11.85 -1.65
CA ALA A 71 4.16 -13.26 -1.32
C ALA A 71 2.90 -14.02 -1.78
N LYS A 72 1.71 -13.49 -1.49
CA LYS A 72 0.42 -14.14 -1.83
C LYS A 72 0.24 -14.32 -3.33
N TYR A 73 0.63 -13.33 -4.12
CA TYR A 73 0.45 -13.32 -5.58
C TYR A 73 1.70 -13.79 -6.34
N GLU A 74 2.71 -14.30 -5.64
CA GLU A 74 3.96 -14.84 -6.19
C GLU A 74 4.65 -13.89 -7.18
N LEU A 75 4.64 -12.59 -6.89
CA LEU A 75 5.20 -11.56 -7.77
C LEU A 75 6.74 -11.64 -7.76
N LYS A 76 7.33 -11.98 -8.91
CA LYS A 76 8.78 -12.19 -9.08
C LYS A 76 9.39 -11.06 -9.91
N ASP A 77 9.51 -9.89 -9.30
CA ASP A 77 10.09 -8.70 -9.92
C ASP A 77 11.14 -8.07 -8.98
N ALA A 78 12.35 -7.84 -9.49
CA ALA A 78 13.46 -7.32 -8.69
C ALA A 78 13.24 -5.87 -8.24
N ALA A 79 12.59 -5.04 -9.07
CA ALA A 79 12.26 -3.67 -8.73
C ALA A 79 11.16 -3.61 -7.68
N LEU A 80 10.17 -4.51 -7.73
CA LEU A 80 9.18 -4.67 -6.66
C LEU A 80 9.82 -5.08 -5.34
N ASN A 81 10.81 -5.97 -5.35
CA ASN A 81 11.51 -6.35 -4.12
C ASN A 81 12.28 -5.17 -3.50
N LYS A 82 12.91 -4.33 -4.33
CA LYS A 82 13.57 -3.12 -3.87
C LYS A 82 12.55 -2.10 -3.33
N LEU A 83 11.44 -1.90 -4.03
CA LEU A 83 10.35 -1.05 -3.58
C LEU A 83 9.75 -1.54 -2.25
N ALA A 84 9.56 -2.85 -2.09
CA ALA A 84 9.04 -3.46 -0.86
C ALA A 84 9.93 -3.14 0.35
N LEU A 85 11.25 -3.16 0.18
CA LEU A 85 12.17 -2.75 1.25
C LEU A 85 11.98 -1.28 1.66
N ILE A 86 11.78 -0.37 0.69
CA ILE A 86 11.53 1.06 0.96
C ILE A 86 10.20 1.26 1.66
N VAL A 87 9.14 0.60 1.19
CA VAL A 87 7.80 0.65 1.76
C VAL A 87 7.81 0.13 3.20
N ARG A 88 8.38 -1.06 3.43
CA ARG A 88 8.55 -1.64 4.77
C ARG A 88 9.34 -0.73 5.70
N ALA A 89 10.43 -0.13 5.22
CA ALA A 89 11.23 0.80 6.00
C ALA A 89 10.42 2.02 6.47
N ALA A 90 9.55 2.54 5.60
CA ALA A 90 8.72 3.71 5.88
C ALA A 90 7.53 3.37 6.79
N ASP A 91 6.86 2.24 6.55
CA ASP A 91 5.63 1.85 7.23
C ASP A 91 5.88 1.24 8.62
N CYS A 92 6.88 0.36 8.74
CA CYS A 92 7.22 -0.35 9.98
C CYS A 92 8.16 0.44 10.92
N ALA A 93 8.27 1.77 10.75
CA ALA A 93 9.18 2.62 11.54
C ALA A 93 10.63 2.13 11.59
N ALA A 94 11.13 1.57 10.48
CA ALA A 94 12.46 1.01 10.33
C ALA A 94 13.28 1.77 9.27
N PRO A 95 13.49 3.09 9.42
CA PRO A 95 14.08 3.95 8.38
C PRO A 95 15.52 3.58 8.02
N GLN A 96 16.22 2.83 8.89
CA GLN A 96 17.56 2.31 8.62
C GLN A 96 17.59 1.27 7.49
N LEU A 97 16.45 0.66 7.13
CA LEU A 97 16.38 -0.35 6.07
C LEU A 97 16.51 0.25 4.67
N ALA A 98 16.10 1.51 4.47
CA ALA A 98 16.17 2.20 3.19
C ALA A 98 16.30 3.72 3.38
N LYS A 99 17.23 4.36 2.67
CA LYS A 99 17.49 5.81 2.79
C LYS A 99 16.30 6.65 2.32
N GLU A 100 15.51 6.10 1.42
CA GLU A 100 14.35 6.70 0.78
C GLU A 100 13.13 6.76 1.72
N ALA A 101 13.13 5.95 2.79
CA ALA A 101 11.98 5.75 3.68
C ALA A 101 11.46 7.05 4.31
N ALA A 102 12.36 7.91 4.79
CA ALA A 102 11.98 9.18 5.42
C ALA A 102 11.28 10.13 4.42
N GLY A 103 11.73 10.13 3.16
CA GLY A 103 11.11 10.91 2.09
C GLY A 103 9.73 10.37 1.74
N LEU A 104 9.60 9.06 1.58
CA LEU A 104 8.31 8.42 1.32
C LEU A 104 7.30 8.70 2.44
N LEU A 105 7.71 8.54 3.71
CA LEU A 105 6.87 8.85 4.87
C LEU A 105 6.42 10.32 4.86
N ALA A 106 7.33 11.27 4.58
CA ALA A 106 7.01 12.69 4.53
C ALA A 106 5.99 12.99 3.43
N ILE A 107 6.18 12.45 2.22
CA ILE A 107 5.27 12.61 1.09
C ILE A 107 3.90 11.99 1.41
N SER A 108 3.84 10.73 1.88
CA SER A 108 2.57 10.07 2.22
C SER A 108 1.81 10.82 3.31
N LYS A 109 2.50 11.34 4.34
CA LYS A 109 1.86 12.17 5.36
C LYS A 109 1.37 13.50 4.78
N GLY A 110 2.14 14.13 3.90
CA GLY A 110 1.76 15.35 3.20
C GLY A 110 0.51 15.17 2.34
N LEU A 111 0.41 14.08 1.57
CA LEU A 111 -0.78 13.71 0.82
C LEU A 111 -1.99 13.57 1.75
N SER A 112 -1.84 12.82 2.84
CA SER A 112 -2.89 12.64 3.87
C SER A 112 -3.33 13.93 4.55
N LEU A 113 -2.51 14.98 4.55
CA LEU A 113 -2.87 16.29 5.08
C LEU A 113 -3.49 17.21 4.02
N SER A 114 -3.17 17.00 2.74
CA SER A 114 -3.55 17.89 1.64
C SER A 114 -4.93 17.56 1.06
N PHE A 115 -5.36 16.30 1.18
CA PHE A 115 -6.61 15.82 0.60
C PHE A 115 -7.57 15.33 1.68
N VAL A 116 -8.84 15.70 1.54
CA VAL A 116 -9.93 15.18 2.38
C VAL A 116 -10.47 13.87 1.78
N ASP A 117 -10.62 13.85 0.45
CA ASP A 117 -11.07 12.69 -0.31
C ASP A 117 -9.95 11.66 -0.48
N ASP A 118 -10.20 10.43 -0.03
CA ASP A 118 -9.19 9.37 -0.05
C ASP A 118 -8.89 8.86 -1.47
N HIS A 119 -9.84 8.95 -2.40
CA HIS A 119 -9.66 8.51 -3.80
C HIS A 119 -8.86 9.54 -4.61
N GLU A 120 -9.12 10.83 -4.42
CA GLU A 120 -8.30 11.90 -5.00
C GLU A 120 -6.86 11.77 -4.50
N MET A 121 -6.68 11.58 -3.20
CA MET A 121 -5.36 11.36 -2.62
C MET A 121 -4.68 10.12 -3.20
N LEU A 122 -5.41 9.01 -3.35
CA LEU A 122 -4.89 7.78 -3.93
C LEU A 122 -4.38 8.02 -5.35
N ALA A 123 -5.11 8.77 -6.18
CA ALA A 123 -4.69 9.09 -7.55
C ALA A 123 -3.33 9.82 -7.59
N HIS A 124 -3.10 10.76 -6.67
CA HIS A 124 -1.78 11.39 -6.52
C HIS A 124 -0.72 10.42 -6.01
N GLY A 125 -1.09 9.55 -5.05
CA GLY A 125 -0.22 8.49 -4.56
C GLY A 125 0.26 7.54 -5.65
N MET A 126 -0.62 7.18 -6.60
CA MET A 126 -0.27 6.30 -7.73
C MET A 126 0.91 6.84 -8.54
N VAL A 127 0.94 8.15 -8.80
CA VAL A 127 2.04 8.79 -9.55
C VAL A 127 3.37 8.68 -8.79
N ILE A 128 3.34 8.84 -7.46
CA ILE A 128 4.54 8.70 -6.62
C ILE A 128 5.09 7.28 -6.68
N TYR A 129 4.22 6.27 -6.59
CA TYR A 129 4.65 4.87 -6.66
C TYR A 129 5.09 4.46 -8.07
N ASP A 130 4.46 4.97 -9.13
CA ASP A 130 4.95 4.79 -10.51
C ASP A 130 6.38 5.34 -10.66
N ALA A 131 6.64 6.55 -10.16
CA ALA A 131 7.96 7.16 -10.22
C ALA A 131 9.00 6.40 -9.37
N LEU A 132 8.63 5.98 -8.16
CA LEU A 132 9.52 5.26 -7.26
C LEU A 132 9.84 3.85 -7.78
N TYR A 133 8.85 3.15 -8.36
CA TYR A 133 9.06 1.86 -9.02
C TYR A 133 9.99 1.99 -10.23
N ALA A 134 9.75 2.98 -11.10
CA ALA A 134 10.61 3.24 -12.25
C ALA A 134 12.06 3.50 -11.83
N TRP A 135 12.26 4.29 -10.76
CA TRP A 135 13.60 4.49 -10.18
C TRP A 135 14.19 3.21 -9.61
N CYS A 136 13.40 2.39 -8.91
CA CYS A 136 13.86 1.10 -8.40
C CYS A 136 14.36 0.17 -9.53
N ALA A 137 13.65 0.16 -10.67
CA ALA A 137 14.02 -0.62 -11.85
C ALA A 137 15.30 -0.11 -12.54
N ASP A 138 15.49 1.20 -12.61
CA ASP A 138 16.68 1.83 -13.19
C ASP A 138 17.95 1.61 -12.34
N THR A 139 17.78 1.35 -11.05
CA THR A 139 18.88 1.32 -10.06
C THR A 139 19.06 -0.05 -9.39
N LEU A 140 18.68 -1.13 -10.07
CA LEU A 140 18.87 -2.51 -9.59
C LEU A 140 20.34 -2.86 -9.36
#